data_AF-A0A956T7Y4-F1
#
_entry.id   AF-A0A956T7Y4-F1
#
_cell.length_a   1.000
_cell.length_b   1.000
_cell.length_c   1.000
_cell.angle_alpha   90.00
_cell.angle_beta   90.00
_cell.angle_gamma   90.00
#
_symmetry.space_group_name_H-M   'P 1'
#
loop_
_entity.id
_entity.type
_entity.pdbx_description
1 polymer ?
#
loop_
_entity_poly.entity_id
_entity_poly.type
_entity_poly.pdbx_seq_one_letter_code
_entity_poly.pdbx_strand_id
1 'polypeptide(L)'
;MPFLSDSLPQRLISARAAAREGARMLREEFHRPGGPRGYGDHADIDGEVENRIREMLTPEYPADGFLGEETGFHLLGEDPAPPRAIWVVDPNDGTSTFLKGFRGSAVSIALVVEGRPVVGVVHSWDGDGDEFCWAENTPFLRNGQPVQREWPTQADNDGLALLSHVADRKALMNSHCVAPMRYRTMPSIAMRMALVAAGDGDLTVSLGGPVAWDLAAGHALLRGAGGQVVNGQGHPIVYDARGNCNSDGRLFCGAPALLEWLRTRPWNQIPESPLDPGTPGLCWPRPALPGDRTCRPDHARLERAQGCLLGQLAGDALGSLVEFQSAERIRKQFPTGVRDLQDGGSWNLIAGQPTDDSEMALMLARTLVTHGEYKQAEVLRAYQYWRDSEPFDMGRTTRAGLEGRPNAESQANGSLMRVSPLGIFCASRPELAGELALADARLTHPHPVCGQAGALLVRAIAHAIQDGPGALELHASILGWASGKGQDPRLAHMLTLPENATAGEFSGPESGWVLLALRNAVWQLKNAGGLEEALVDTVGRGGDTDTNAAITGALLGAVYGIAAVPRRWQRAILSCRPLRLEGLPQVVHPRPRAFWPVDALMLAERLLAG
;
A
#
# COMPACT_ATOMS: atom_id res chain seq x y z
N MET A 1 33.05 -1.59 20.30
CA MET A 1 33.81 -2.67 20.98
C MET A 1 35.15 -2.89 20.28
N PRO A 2 36.29 -3.06 20.98
CA PRO A 2 37.62 -3.16 20.36
C PRO A 2 37.88 -4.45 19.56
N PHE A 3 37.16 -5.54 19.85
CA PHE A 3 37.46 -6.88 19.31
C PHE A 3 37.04 -7.09 17.84
N LEU A 4 36.09 -6.29 17.33
CA LEU A 4 35.52 -6.48 15.98
C LEU A 4 35.33 -5.18 15.19
N SER A 5 35.68 -4.00 15.73
CA SER A 5 35.39 -2.69 15.12
C SER A 5 35.82 -2.62 13.65
N ASP A 6 36.97 -3.19 13.33
CA ASP A 6 37.59 -3.10 12.01
C ASP A 6 36.99 -4.13 11.01
N SER A 7 36.23 -5.12 11.51
CA SER A 7 35.60 -6.18 10.72
C SER A 7 34.10 -5.97 10.47
N LEU A 8 33.43 -5.09 11.24
CA LEU A 8 31.98 -4.87 11.11
C LEU A 8 31.54 -4.37 9.71
N PRO A 9 32.29 -3.48 9.03
CA PRO A 9 31.95 -3.10 7.66
C PRO A 9 31.98 -4.29 6.68
N GLN A 10 32.96 -5.18 6.81
CA GLN A 10 33.05 -6.38 5.97
C GLN A 10 31.89 -7.35 6.26
N ARG A 11 31.58 -7.55 7.54
CA ARG A 11 30.43 -8.37 7.96
C ARG A 11 29.10 -7.84 7.45
N LEU A 12 28.91 -6.52 7.42
CA LEU A 12 27.74 -5.90 6.81
C LEU A 12 27.67 -6.18 5.30
N ILE A 13 28.79 -6.13 4.59
CA ILE A 13 28.85 -6.45 3.15
C ILE A 13 28.42 -7.91 2.91
N SER A 14 28.97 -8.86 3.67
CA SER A 14 28.64 -10.29 3.55
C SER A 14 27.17 -10.55 3.89
N ALA A 15 26.65 -9.93 4.96
CA ALA A 15 25.24 -10.05 5.34
C ALA A 15 24.29 -9.51 4.26
N ARG A 16 24.62 -8.38 3.64
CA ARG A 16 23.84 -7.81 2.53
C ARG A 16 23.83 -8.74 1.31
N ALA A 17 24.99 -9.30 0.96
CA ALA A 17 25.09 -10.24 -0.14
C ALA A 17 24.22 -11.50 0.12
N ALA A 18 24.29 -12.05 1.34
CA ALA A 18 23.48 -13.20 1.73
C ALA A 18 21.97 -12.91 1.75
N ALA A 19 21.56 -11.75 2.30
CA ALA A 19 20.16 -11.35 2.33
C ALA A 19 19.56 -11.17 0.93
N ARG A 20 20.31 -10.55 0.00
CA ARG A 20 19.90 -10.39 -1.40
C ARG A 20 19.75 -11.74 -2.12
N GLU A 21 20.67 -12.67 -1.87
CA GLU A 21 20.59 -14.01 -2.46
C GLU A 21 19.38 -14.79 -1.93
N GLY A 22 19.13 -14.75 -0.62
CA GLY A 22 17.93 -15.34 -0.04
C GLY A 22 16.65 -14.72 -0.62
N ALA A 23 16.60 -13.40 -0.74
CA ALA A 23 15.46 -12.70 -1.31
C ALA A 23 15.22 -13.04 -2.79
N ARG A 24 16.30 -13.23 -3.58
CA ARG A 24 16.20 -13.73 -4.96
C ARG A 24 15.55 -15.11 -5.00
N MET A 25 15.97 -16.03 -4.13
CA MET A 25 15.40 -17.38 -4.03
C MET A 25 13.92 -17.35 -3.62
N LEU A 26 13.55 -16.55 -2.60
CA LEU A 26 12.16 -16.38 -2.18
C LEU A 26 11.28 -15.84 -3.31
N ARG A 27 11.78 -14.86 -4.07
CA ARG A 27 11.07 -14.33 -5.24
C ARG A 27 10.82 -15.40 -6.29
N GLU A 28 11.83 -16.19 -6.62
CA GLU A 28 11.70 -17.29 -7.58
C GLU A 28 10.67 -18.33 -7.12
N GLU A 29 10.66 -18.65 -5.83
CA GLU A 29 9.69 -19.57 -5.23
C GLU A 29 8.26 -18.97 -5.21
N PHE A 30 8.10 -17.71 -4.83
CA PHE A 30 6.80 -17.03 -4.88
C PHE A 30 6.22 -17.04 -6.30
N HIS A 31 7.10 -16.86 -7.29
CA HIS A 31 6.75 -16.85 -8.69
C HIS A 31 6.82 -18.24 -9.39
N ARG A 32 7.01 -19.35 -8.65
CA ARG A 32 7.09 -20.74 -9.15
C ARG A 32 5.74 -21.30 -9.56
N PRO A 33 5.53 -21.92 -10.75
CA PRO A 33 4.24 -22.52 -11.15
C PRO A 33 3.57 -23.35 -10.04
N GLY A 34 2.31 -23.03 -9.70
CA GLY A 34 1.59 -23.65 -8.57
C GLY A 34 1.66 -22.87 -7.25
N GLY A 35 2.58 -21.92 -7.15
CA GLY A 35 2.81 -21.09 -5.97
C GLY A 35 4.01 -21.58 -5.17
N PRO A 36 4.34 -20.90 -4.05
CA PRO A 36 5.38 -21.36 -3.16
C PRO A 36 5.03 -22.72 -2.53
N ARG A 37 6.02 -23.60 -2.42
CA ARG A 37 5.90 -24.92 -1.81
C ARG A 37 5.88 -24.82 -0.28
N GLY A 38 5.09 -25.69 0.34
CA GLY A 38 4.98 -25.80 1.79
C GLY A 38 3.53 -25.85 2.28
N TYR A 39 3.35 -25.86 3.60
CA TYR A 39 2.03 -25.87 4.22
C TYR A 39 2.05 -25.20 5.60
N GLY A 40 0.93 -24.59 5.98
CA GLY A 40 0.76 -23.98 7.30
C GLY A 40 1.67 -22.76 7.51
N ASP A 41 2.70 -22.95 8.30
CA ASP A 41 3.72 -22.00 8.71
C ASP A 41 5.14 -22.41 8.27
N HIS A 42 5.28 -23.44 7.44
CA HIS A 42 6.57 -23.93 6.95
C HIS A 42 6.60 -23.96 5.42
N ALA A 43 7.52 -23.20 4.80
CA ALA A 43 7.77 -23.25 3.37
C ALA A 43 9.07 -24.02 3.08
N ASP A 44 9.04 -24.92 2.08
CA ASP A 44 10.21 -25.75 1.74
C ASP A 44 11.45 -24.91 1.41
N ILE A 45 11.23 -23.71 0.85
CA ILE A 45 12.28 -22.76 0.47
C ILE A 45 13.01 -22.15 1.67
N ASP A 46 12.40 -22.12 2.87
CA ASP A 46 12.96 -21.46 4.04
C ASP A 46 14.27 -22.14 4.45
N GLY A 47 14.26 -23.48 4.52
CA GLY A 47 15.46 -24.27 4.78
C GLY A 47 16.51 -24.18 3.66
N GLU A 48 16.10 -24.10 2.40
CA GLU A 48 17.01 -23.91 1.25
C GLU A 48 17.74 -22.54 1.36
N VAL A 49 17.02 -21.48 1.70
CA VAL A 49 17.55 -20.12 1.88
C VAL A 49 18.47 -20.04 3.11
N GLU A 50 18.07 -20.60 4.24
CA GLU A 50 18.89 -20.60 5.46
C GLU A 50 20.23 -21.31 5.23
N ASN A 51 20.19 -22.50 4.60
CA ASN A 51 21.39 -23.24 4.24
C ASN A 51 22.30 -22.43 3.33
N ARG A 52 21.73 -21.74 2.33
CA ARG A 52 22.49 -20.89 1.41
C ARG A 52 23.16 -19.72 2.13
N ILE A 53 22.44 -19.04 3.03
CA ILE A 53 22.99 -17.95 3.85
C ILE A 53 24.14 -18.48 4.71
N ARG A 54 23.97 -19.64 5.36
CA ARG A 54 25.02 -20.25 6.18
C ARG A 54 26.26 -20.60 5.37
N GLU A 55 26.10 -21.19 4.18
CA GLU A 55 27.21 -21.49 3.26
C GLU A 55 28.00 -20.24 2.83
N MET A 56 27.32 -19.10 2.66
CA MET A 56 27.98 -17.84 2.29
C MET A 56 28.77 -17.25 3.46
N LEU A 57 28.31 -17.40 4.70
CA LEU A 57 28.95 -16.81 5.89
C LEU A 57 30.05 -17.70 6.50
N THR A 58 29.89 -19.02 6.42
CA THR A 58 30.80 -20.00 7.08
C THR A 58 32.27 -19.83 6.70
N PRO A 59 32.65 -19.72 5.40
CA PRO A 59 34.06 -19.64 5.02
C PRO A 59 34.76 -18.37 5.50
N GLU A 60 34.01 -17.27 5.61
CA GLU A 60 34.53 -15.97 6.03
C GLU A 60 34.62 -15.84 7.56
N TYR A 61 33.74 -16.52 8.30
CA TYR A 61 33.59 -16.35 9.75
C TYR A 61 33.49 -17.67 10.54
N PRO A 62 34.47 -18.58 10.43
CA PRO A 62 34.41 -19.91 11.07
C PRO A 62 34.43 -19.89 12.61
N ALA A 63 34.79 -18.76 13.24
CA ALA A 63 34.79 -18.62 14.70
C ALA A 63 33.43 -18.17 15.29
N ASP A 64 32.44 -17.92 14.42
CA ASP A 64 31.12 -17.45 14.84
C ASP A 64 30.13 -18.60 15.05
N GLY A 65 29.06 -18.30 15.79
CA GLY A 65 27.86 -19.13 15.85
C GLY A 65 26.84 -18.75 14.79
N PHE A 66 25.87 -19.63 14.58
CA PHE A 66 24.72 -19.41 13.70
C PHE A 66 23.46 -19.92 14.38
N LEU A 67 22.49 -19.04 14.57
CA LEU A 67 21.14 -19.36 15.06
C LEU A 67 20.17 -19.09 13.91
N GLY A 68 19.74 -20.16 13.25
CA GLY A 68 18.70 -20.11 12.23
C GLY A 68 17.33 -20.49 12.77
N GLU A 69 16.27 -19.97 12.18
CA GLU A 69 14.89 -20.38 12.45
C GLU A 69 14.67 -21.87 12.15
N GLU A 70 15.20 -22.35 11.02
CA GLU A 70 14.91 -23.69 10.50
C GLU A 70 15.81 -24.76 11.14
N THR A 71 17.08 -24.44 11.35
CA THR A 71 18.07 -25.42 11.83
C THR A 71 18.49 -25.22 13.28
N GLY A 72 18.12 -24.11 13.93
CA GLY A 72 18.53 -23.80 15.30
C GLY A 72 20.00 -23.38 15.41
N PHE A 73 20.59 -23.60 16.59
CA PHE A 73 21.96 -23.15 16.89
C PHE A 73 23.03 -24.14 16.41
N HIS A 74 24.04 -23.62 15.70
CA HIS A 74 25.23 -24.32 15.22
C HIS A 74 26.48 -23.48 15.41
N LEU A 75 27.64 -24.15 15.54
CA LEU A 75 28.94 -23.51 15.37
C LEU A 75 29.30 -23.54 13.87
N LEU A 76 29.85 -22.45 13.33
CA LEU A 76 30.24 -22.41 11.92
C LEU A 76 31.56 -23.14 11.65
N GLY A 77 32.44 -23.22 12.64
CA GLY A 77 33.69 -23.96 12.59
C GLY A 77 33.73 -25.15 13.55
N GLU A 78 34.87 -25.84 13.55
CA GLU A 78 35.09 -27.04 14.38
C GLU A 78 35.51 -26.72 15.83
N ASP A 79 35.82 -25.45 16.14
CA ASP A 79 36.21 -25.03 17.49
C ASP A 79 34.99 -25.07 18.43
N PRO A 80 34.99 -25.90 19.49
CA PRO A 80 33.86 -26.02 20.41
C PRO A 80 33.76 -24.85 21.41
N ALA A 81 34.68 -23.88 21.37
CA ALA A 81 34.62 -22.71 22.24
C ALA A 81 33.31 -21.91 22.03
N PRO A 82 32.73 -21.34 23.11
CA PRO A 82 31.54 -20.50 22.97
C PRO A 82 31.81 -19.31 22.03
N PRO A 83 31.00 -19.12 20.97
CA PRO A 83 31.24 -18.07 20.01
C PRO A 83 30.93 -16.72 20.64
N ARG A 84 31.79 -15.73 20.36
CA ARG A 84 31.58 -14.34 20.81
C ARG A 84 30.63 -13.56 19.91
N ALA A 85 30.50 -14.02 18.67
CA ALA A 85 29.66 -13.43 17.63
C ALA A 85 28.75 -14.52 17.05
N ILE A 86 27.46 -14.22 16.90
CA ILE A 86 26.44 -15.17 16.47
C ILE A 86 25.62 -14.51 15.37
N TRP A 87 25.61 -15.13 14.20
CA TRP A 87 24.67 -14.80 13.14
C TRP A 87 23.29 -15.29 13.55
N VAL A 88 22.30 -14.40 13.56
CA VAL A 88 20.91 -14.74 13.86
C VAL A 88 20.10 -14.50 12.59
N VAL A 89 19.48 -15.55 12.08
CA VAL A 89 18.89 -15.56 10.72
C VAL A 89 17.47 -16.08 10.76
N ASP A 90 16.57 -15.31 10.16
CA ASP A 90 15.27 -15.77 9.71
C ASP A 90 15.28 -15.71 8.17
N PRO A 91 15.19 -16.86 7.48
CA PRO A 91 15.25 -16.93 6.03
C PRO A 91 14.02 -16.32 5.35
N ASN A 92 12.88 -16.19 6.04
CA ASN A 92 11.60 -15.73 5.50
C ASN A 92 10.61 -15.25 6.57
N ASP A 93 10.87 -14.10 7.20
CA ASP A 93 9.99 -13.58 8.26
C ASP A 93 8.62 -13.23 7.65
N GLY A 94 7.61 -14.04 7.96
CA GLY A 94 6.28 -13.96 7.35
C GLY A 94 5.88 -15.16 6.48
N THR A 95 6.56 -16.32 6.58
CA THR A 95 6.30 -17.58 5.87
C THR A 95 4.81 -17.91 5.67
N SER A 96 4.00 -17.86 6.74
CA SER A 96 2.58 -18.23 6.62
C SER A 96 1.77 -17.30 5.70
N THR A 97 2.20 -16.06 5.51
CA THR A 97 1.58 -15.12 4.54
C THR A 97 2.15 -15.27 3.14
N PHE A 98 3.45 -15.54 3.04
CA PHE A 98 4.13 -15.90 1.80
C PHE A 98 3.44 -17.11 1.13
N LEU A 99 3.20 -18.18 1.89
CA LEU A 99 2.48 -19.38 1.43
C LEU A 99 1.03 -19.11 0.98
N LYS A 100 0.39 -18.05 1.50
CA LYS A 100 -0.97 -17.63 1.12
C LYS A 100 -0.99 -16.69 -0.10
N GLY A 101 0.18 -16.42 -0.69
CA GLY A 101 0.33 -15.53 -1.83
C GLY A 101 0.26 -14.05 -1.47
N PHE A 102 0.63 -13.67 -0.23
CA PHE A 102 0.77 -12.27 0.16
C PHE A 102 2.23 -11.82 0.08
N ARG A 103 2.42 -10.56 -0.34
CA ARG A 103 3.71 -9.86 -0.32
C ARG A 103 4.01 -9.30 1.07
N GLY A 104 5.28 -9.01 1.33
CA GLY A 104 5.73 -8.33 2.55
C GLY A 104 6.37 -9.24 3.61
N SER A 105 6.82 -10.44 3.24
CA SER A 105 7.86 -11.15 4.01
C SER A 105 9.27 -10.69 3.59
N ALA A 106 10.28 -11.00 4.40
CA ALA A 106 11.64 -10.55 4.17
C ALA A 106 12.67 -11.53 4.73
N VAL A 107 13.88 -11.49 4.17
CA VAL A 107 15.05 -12.12 4.79
C VAL A 107 15.56 -11.21 5.90
N SER A 108 15.83 -11.76 7.09
CA SER A 108 16.32 -11.04 8.27
C SER A 108 17.64 -11.67 8.74
N ILE A 109 18.72 -10.88 8.73
CA ILE A 109 20.06 -11.32 9.13
C ILE A 109 20.64 -10.33 10.12
N ALA A 110 21.07 -10.81 11.28
CA ALA A 110 21.76 -10.02 12.28
C ALA A 110 23.08 -10.66 12.70
N LEU A 111 24.00 -9.84 13.20
CA LEU A 111 25.13 -10.30 13.98
C LEU A 111 24.98 -9.81 15.42
N VAL A 112 24.93 -10.74 16.36
CA VAL A 112 24.90 -10.48 17.80
C VAL A 112 26.29 -10.72 18.38
N VAL A 113 26.85 -9.72 19.05
CA VAL A 113 28.15 -9.80 19.73
C VAL A 113 27.95 -9.49 21.20
N GLU A 114 28.34 -10.43 22.07
CA GLU A 114 28.24 -10.30 23.54
C GLU A 114 26.85 -9.81 24.00
N GLY A 115 25.80 -10.42 23.44
CA GLY A 115 24.42 -10.14 23.77
C GLY A 115 23.84 -8.86 23.16
N ARG A 116 24.53 -8.22 22.19
CA ARG A 116 24.09 -6.99 21.53
C ARG A 116 24.08 -7.13 20.00
N PRO A 117 23.02 -6.72 19.29
CA PRO A 117 22.94 -6.82 17.83
C PRO A 117 23.72 -5.66 17.19
N VAL A 118 24.84 -5.95 16.53
CA VAL A 118 25.81 -4.96 16.01
C VAL A 118 25.82 -4.87 14.48
N VAL A 119 25.22 -5.82 13.78
CA VAL A 119 24.92 -5.76 12.33
C VAL A 119 23.47 -6.18 12.16
N GLY A 120 22.74 -5.51 11.28
CA GLY A 120 21.38 -5.89 10.89
C GLY A 120 21.15 -5.63 9.41
N VAL A 121 20.52 -6.59 8.74
CA VAL A 121 20.03 -6.49 7.36
C VAL A 121 18.62 -7.07 7.32
N VAL A 122 17.67 -6.29 6.81
CA VAL A 122 16.33 -6.76 6.47
C VAL A 122 16.11 -6.46 4.99
N HIS A 123 15.72 -7.46 4.21
CA HIS A 123 15.60 -7.33 2.75
C HIS A 123 14.30 -7.99 2.26
N SER A 124 13.38 -7.20 1.72
CA SER A 124 12.17 -7.74 1.10
C SER A 124 12.49 -8.37 -0.26
N TRP A 125 11.80 -9.46 -0.60
CA TRP A 125 11.94 -10.11 -1.91
C TRP A 125 11.04 -9.52 -2.99
N ASP A 126 10.24 -8.51 -2.67
CA ASP A 126 9.28 -7.91 -3.61
C ASP A 126 9.95 -6.86 -4.52
N GLY A 127 9.52 -6.74 -5.77
CA GLY A 127 9.95 -5.68 -6.70
C GLY A 127 11.44 -5.63 -7.05
N ASP A 128 12.16 -4.55 -6.76
CA ASP A 128 13.64 -4.54 -6.81
C ASP A 128 14.29 -4.88 -5.46
N GLY A 129 13.46 -5.19 -4.46
CA GLY A 129 13.83 -5.34 -3.06
C GLY A 129 13.87 -4.01 -2.32
N ASP A 130 13.46 -4.01 -1.06
CA ASP A 130 13.64 -2.89 -0.12
C ASP A 130 14.61 -3.36 0.97
N GLU A 131 15.87 -2.94 0.85
CA GLU A 131 16.98 -3.29 1.73
C GLU A 131 17.18 -2.24 2.80
N PHE A 132 17.23 -2.67 4.06
CA PHE A 132 17.60 -1.85 5.20
C PHE A 132 18.81 -2.48 5.86
N CYS A 133 19.87 -1.71 6.06
CA CYS A 133 21.10 -2.26 6.62
C CYS A 133 21.85 -1.27 7.51
N TRP A 134 22.50 -1.80 8.54
CA TRP A 134 23.28 -1.02 9.50
C TRP A 134 24.33 -1.89 10.18
N ALA A 135 25.49 -1.30 10.49
CA ALA A 135 26.46 -1.85 11.41
C ALA A 135 26.90 -0.79 12.43
N GLU A 136 27.36 -1.23 13.61
CA GLU A 136 27.82 -0.31 14.64
C GLU A 136 28.95 0.61 14.12
N ASN A 137 28.78 1.92 14.31
CA ASN A 137 29.64 2.98 13.78
C ASN A 137 29.56 3.22 12.26
N THR A 138 28.54 2.71 11.56
CA THR A 138 28.22 3.09 10.18
C THR A 138 26.91 3.87 10.10
N PRO A 139 26.65 4.61 9.00
CA PRO A 139 25.32 5.14 8.72
C PRO A 139 24.30 4.01 8.58
N PHE A 140 23.06 4.28 8.96
CA PHE A 140 21.90 3.44 8.62
C PHE A 140 21.49 3.74 7.18
N LEU A 141 21.39 2.68 6.36
CA LEU A 141 21.12 2.79 4.93
C LEU A 141 19.80 2.11 4.58
N ARG A 142 19.08 2.70 3.61
CA ARG A 142 18.01 2.06 2.86
C ARG A 142 18.33 2.10 1.38
N ASN A 143 18.37 0.95 0.73
CA ASN A 143 18.72 0.83 -0.71
C ASN A 143 20.03 1.56 -1.06
N GLY A 144 21.01 1.48 -0.14
CA GLY A 144 22.31 2.13 -0.28
C GLY A 144 22.34 3.63 0.03
N GLN A 145 21.18 4.26 0.29
CA GLN A 145 21.10 5.68 0.65
C GLN A 145 21.02 5.87 2.17
N PRO A 146 21.78 6.82 2.75
CA PRO A 146 21.66 7.15 4.17
C PRO A 146 20.25 7.61 4.52
N VAL A 147 19.71 7.08 5.62
CA VAL A 147 18.42 7.53 6.16
C VAL A 147 18.68 8.40 7.39
N GLN A 148 18.18 9.63 7.32
CA GLN A 148 18.05 10.50 8.48
C GLN A 148 16.59 10.55 8.89
N ARG A 149 16.35 10.54 10.18
CA ARG A 149 15.01 10.58 10.75
C ARG A 149 14.97 11.46 11.97
N GLU A 150 13.78 11.98 12.24
CA GLU A 150 13.41 12.57 13.51
C GLU A 150 12.42 11.62 14.20
N TRP A 151 12.51 11.50 15.52
CA TRP A 151 11.60 10.67 16.30
C TRP A 151 10.48 11.53 16.88
N PRO A 152 9.20 11.12 16.77
CA PRO A 152 8.12 11.83 17.43
C PRO A 152 8.28 11.76 18.94
N THR A 153 7.92 12.85 19.60
CA THR A 153 7.98 12.99 21.07
C THR A 153 6.61 12.85 21.73
N GLN A 154 5.53 12.86 20.93
CA GLN A 154 4.15 12.68 21.37
C GLN A 154 3.39 11.78 20.39
N ALA A 155 2.32 11.17 20.88
CA ALA A 155 1.37 10.43 20.06
C ALA A 155 0.26 11.40 19.61
N ASP A 156 0.11 11.61 18.31
CA ASP A 156 -0.90 12.46 17.69
C ASP A 156 -1.49 11.82 16.41
N ASN A 157 -2.38 12.53 15.72
CA ASN A 157 -3.09 12.01 14.54
C ASN A 157 -2.17 11.75 13.34
N ASP A 158 -0.99 12.38 13.28
CA ASP A 158 -0.01 12.18 12.21
C ASP A 158 0.83 10.92 12.46
N GLY A 159 0.89 10.46 13.72
CA GLY A 159 1.60 9.26 14.12
C GLY A 159 1.05 7.98 13.48
N LEU A 160 1.96 7.04 13.17
CA LEU A 160 1.63 5.73 12.57
C LEU A 160 2.29 4.57 13.32
N ALA A 161 1.48 3.62 13.77
CA ALA A 161 1.93 2.32 14.23
C ALA A 161 1.91 1.29 13.09
N LEU A 162 2.93 0.43 13.00
CA LEU A 162 2.93 -0.73 12.10
C LEU A 162 2.55 -1.98 12.90
N LEU A 163 1.44 -2.63 12.54
CA LEU A 163 0.91 -3.81 13.24
C LEU A 163 0.93 -5.05 12.34
N SER A 164 0.75 -6.22 12.95
CA SER A 164 0.62 -7.47 12.19
C SER A 164 -0.55 -7.42 11.20
N HIS A 165 -0.42 -8.09 10.06
CA HIS A 165 -1.47 -8.25 9.04
C HIS A 165 -2.82 -8.74 9.60
N VAL A 166 -2.83 -9.45 10.74
CA VAL A 166 -4.06 -9.92 11.39
C VAL A 166 -4.79 -8.86 12.22
N ALA A 167 -4.19 -7.69 12.46
CA ALA A 167 -4.79 -6.63 13.28
C ALA A 167 -6.14 -6.16 12.73
N ASP A 168 -6.31 -6.17 11.39
CA ASP A 168 -7.57 -5.83 10.73
C ASP A 168 -8.71 -6.82 11.00
N ARG A 169 -8.46 -7.98 11.63
CA ARG A 169 -9.54 -8.86 12.11
C ARG A 169 -10.26 -8.28 13.34
N LYS A 170 -9.58 -7.41 14.08
CA LYS A 170 -10.06 -6.72 15.29
C LYS A 170 -9.65 -5.25 15.21
N ALA A 171 -9.99 -4.60 14.10
CA ALA A 171 -9.55 -3.26 13.77
C ALA A 171 -10.04 -2.22 14.77
N LEU A 172 -11.25 -2.37 15.33
CA LEU A 172 -11.76 -1.51 16.40
C LEU A 172 -10.81 -1.47 17.61
N MET A 173 -10.50 -2.63 18.18
CA MET A 173 -9.64 -2.71 19.36
C MET A 173 -8.20 -2.29 19.07
N ASN A 174 -7.66 -2.64 17.90
CA ASN A 174 -6.31 -2.19 17.51
C ASN A 174 -6.27 -0.66 17.34
N SER A 175 -7.29 -0.04 16.72
CA SER A 175 -7.40 1.42 16.63
C SER A 175 -7.47 2.08 18.01
N HIS A 176 -8.24 1.51 18.94
CA HIS A 176 -8.27 1.99 20.34
C HIS A 176 -6.89 1.92 21.01
N CYS A 177 -6.14 0.84 20.79
CA CYS A 177 -4.81 0.68 21.38
C CYS A 177 -3.84 1.74 20.89
N VAL A 178 -3.89 2.12 19.61
CA VAL A 178 -2.93 3.09 19.04
C VAL A 178 -3.40 4.54 19.06
N ALA A 179 -4.69 4.81 19.32
CA ALA A 179 -5.21 6.17 19.33
C ALA A 179 -4.45 7.11 20.28
N PRO A 180 -4.16 8.37 19.86
CA PRO A 180 -4.71 9.06 18.68
C PRO A 180 -4.01 8.74 17.35
N MET A 181 -2.93 7.95 17.36
CA MET A 181 -2.22 7.54 16.14
C MET A 181 -3.08 6.62 15.28
N ARG A 182 -2.68 6.48 14.02
CA ARG A 182 -3.24 5.51 13.08
C ARG A 182 -2.37 4.27 13.01
N TYR A 183 -2.82 3.23 12.32
CA TYR A 183 -1.94 2.10 12.04
C TYR A 183 -2.03 1.60 10.61
N ARG A 184 -0.97 0.92 10.17
CA ARG A 184 -0.92 0.15 8.92
C ARG A 184 -0.53 -1.28 9.26
N THR A 185 -1.13 -2.24 8.58
CA THR A 185 -0.87 -3.65 8.83
C THR A 185 0.09 -4.22 7.81
N MET A 186 0.99 -5.10 8.23
CA MET A 186 1.85 -5.87 7.33
C MET A 186 2.36 -7.16 8.00
N PRO A 187 2.82 -8.17 7.23
CA PRO A 187 3.14 -9.48 7.79
C PRO A 187 4.38 -9.52 8.68
N SER A 188 5.55 -9.28 8.08
CA SER A 188 6.88 -9.41 8.70
C SER A 188 7.08 -8.44 9.87
N ILE A 189 7.55 -8.93 11.02
CA ILE A 189 7.96 -8.08 12.14
C ILE A 189 9.32 -7.41 11.89
N ALA A 190 10.26 -8.10 11.25
CA ALA A 190 11.55 -7.55 10.83
C ALA A 190 11.35 -6.34 9.90
N MET A 191 10.47 -6.45 8.89
CA MET A 191 10.10 -5.32 8.03
C MET A 191 9.39 -4.21 8.78
N ARG A 192 8.50 -4.52 9.73
CA ARG A 192 7.88 -3.48 10.57
C ARG A 192 8.93 -2.70 11.35
N MET A 193 9.89 -3.39 11.96
CA MET A 193 10.99 -2.75 12.69
C MET A 193 11.91 -1.94 11.77
N ALA A 194 12.21 -2.45 10.57
CA ALA A 194 13.03 -1.76 9.57
C ALA A 194 12.35 -0.50 9.01
N LEU A 195 11.06 -0.58 8.68
CA LEU A 195 10.25 0.55 8.23
C LEU A 195 10.03 1.57 9.33
N VAL A 196 9.81 1.12 10.57
CA VAL A 196 9.84 2.01 11.72
C VAL A 196 11.18 2.70 11.75
N ALA A 197 12.32 1.99 11.76
CA ALA A 197 13.67 2.56 11.76
C ALA A 197 13.91 3.59 10.64
N ALA A 198 13.29 3.41 9.46
CA ALA A 198 13.38 4.33 8.34
C ALA A 198 12.43 5.54 8.35
N GLY A 199 11.53 5.64 9.33
CA GLY A 199 10.55 6.73 9.42
C GLY A 199 9.27 6.51 8.62
N ASP A 200 9.07 5.33 8.02
CA ASP A 200 7.79 4.97 7.39
C ASP A 200 6.72 4.59 8.42
N GLY A 201 7.11 4.48 9.70
CA GLY A 201 6.25 4.37 10.87
C GLY A 201 7.00 4.83 12.13
N ASP A 202 6.25 5.06 13.19
CA ASP A 202 6.78 5.61 14.43
C ASP A 202 6.94 4.55 15.52
N LEU A 203 6.07 3.53 15.48
CA LEU A 203 6.01 2.45 16.46
C LEU A 203 5.64 1.13 15.79
N THR A 204 6.02 0.01 16.41
CA THR A 204 5.46 -1.30 16.10
C THR A 204 5.27 -2.12 17.37
N VAL A 205 4.25 -2.99 17.35
CA VAL A 205 3.93 -3.91 18.44
C VAL A 205 3.82 -5.31 17.89
N SER A 206 4.37 -6.28 18.60
CA SER A 206 4.08 -7.70 18.38
C SER A 206 3.50 -8.31 19.65
N LEU A 207 2.36 -9.00 19.51
CA LEU A 207 1.68 -9.71 20.59
C LEU A 207 1.77 -11.24 20.42
N GLY A 208 2.44 -11.70 19.37
CA GLY A 208 2.51 -13.11 18.97
C GLY A 208 3.73 -13.86 19.49
N GLY A 209 4.49 -13.26 20.42
CA GLY A 209 5.73 -13.85 20.94
C GLY A 209 6.85 -13.99 19.92
N PRO A 210 7.34 -12.86 19.35
CA PRO A 210 8.51 -12.92 18.49
C PRO A 210 9.73 -13.43 19.28
N VAL A 211 10.56 -14.23 18.62
CA VAL A 211 11.80 -14.80 19.15
C VAL A 211 13.02 -14.11 18.54
N ALA A 212 14.22 -14.65 18.74
CA ALA A 212 15.45 -13.95 18.42
C ALA A 212 15.60 -13.61 16.92
N TRP A 213 15.28 -14.55 16.03
CA TRP A 213 15.44 -14.39 14.58
C TRP A 213 14.43 -13.41 13.96
N ASP A 214 13.22 -13.35 14.51
CA ASP A 214 12.19 -12.36 14.17
C ASP A 214 12.65 -10.90 14.38
N LEU A 215 13.44 -10.66 15.44
CA LEU A 215 13.67 -9.29 15.94
C LEU A 215 15.13 -8.83 15.91
N ALA A 216 16.13 -9.73 15.81
CA ALA A 216 17.54 -9.35 15.95
C ALA A 216 18.01 -8.33 14.90
N ALA A 217 17.64 -8.52 13.64
CA ALA A 217 18.02 -7.61 12.56
C ALA A 217 17.29 -6.27 12.73
N GLY A 218 15.97 -6.30 12.93
CA GLY A 218 15.18 -5.12 13.21
C GLY A 218 15.67 -4.33 14.44
N HIS A 219 16.14 -5.02 15.48
CA HIS A 219 16.70 -4.41 16.68
C HIS A 219 18.04 -3.71 16.36
N ALA A 220 18.94 -4.33 15.59
CA ALA A 220 20.14 -3.65 15.09
C ALA A 220 19.79 -2.38 14.30
N LEU A 221 18.82 -2.44 13.37
CA LEU A 221 18.40 -1.29 12.58
C LEU A 221 17.83 -0.16 13.44
N LEU A 222 16.97 -0.48 14.42
CA LEU A 222 16.44 0.51 15.36
C LEU A 222 17.54 1.14 16.19
N ARG A 223 18.53 0.37 16.68
CA ARG A 223 19.70 0.94 17.37
C ARG A 223 20.43 1.93 16.48
N GLY A 224 20.67 1.58 15.21
CA GLY A 224 21.32 2.46 14.24
C GLY A 224 20.56 3.74 13.95
N ALA A 225 19.23 3.68 14.01
CA ALA A 225 18.35 4.83 13.82
C ALA A 225 18.05 5.61 15.13
N GLY A 226 18.59 5.19 16.28
CA GLY A 226 18.33 5.82 17.58
C GLY A 226 16.99 5.45 18.25
N GLY A 227 16.32 4.40 17.77
CA GLY A 227 15.10 3.84 18.35
C GLY A 227 15.37 2.84 19.47
N GLN A 228 14.30 2.33 20.08
CA GLN A 228 14.38 1.37 21.18
C GLN A 228 13.48 0.15 20.96
N VAL A 229 13.83 -0.95 21.62
CA VAL A 229 13.09 -2.22 21.64
C VAL A 229 13.02 -2.71 23.08
N VAL A 230 11.80 -2.95 23.57
CA VAL A 230 11.54 -3.46 24.92
C VAL A 230 10.53 -4.60 24.88
N ASN A 231 10.61 -5.51 25.86
CA ASN A 231 9.61 -6.57 26.03
C ASN A 231 8.34 -6.06 26.72
N GLY A 232 7.38 -6.95 26.99
CA GLY A 232 6.12 -6.63 27.66
C GLY A 232 6.25 -5.98 29.03
N GLN A 233 7.32 -6.29 29.77
CA GLN A 233 7.65 -5.67 31.05
C GLN A 233 8.37 -4.32 30.92
N GLY A 234 8.72 -3.89 29.70
CA GLY A 234 9.50 -2.67 29.47
C GLY A 234 11.01 -2.86 29.65
N HIS A 235 11.49 -4.09 29.81
CA HIS A 235 12.92 -4.36 29.88
C HIS A 235 13.54 -4.33 28.49
N PRO A 236 14.76 -3.77 28.34
CA PRO A 236 15.51 -3.86 27.08
C PRO A 236 15.70 -5.30 26.63
N ILE A 237 15.64 -5.51 25.31
CA ILE A 237 15.94 -6.83 24.75
C ILE A 237 17.45 -7.10 24.80
N VAL A 238 17.83 -8.26 25.33
CA VAL A 238 19.21 -8.76 25.38
C VAL A 238 19.26 -10.18 24.88
N TYR A 239 20.44 -10.61 24.42
CA TYR A 239 20.64 -11.94 23.85
C TYR A 239 21.64 -12.74 24.68
N ASP A 240 21.43 -14.05 24.79
CA ASP A 240 22.32 -14.98 25.48
C ASP A 240 23.50 -15.41 24.58
N ALA A 241 24.36 -16.28 25.11
CA ALA A 241 25.53 -16.83 24.41
C ALA A 241 25.20 -17.80 23.26
N ARG A 242 23.92 -18.09 23.01
CA ARG A 242 23.42 -18.84 21.85
C ARG A 242 22.56 -17.98 20.93
N GLY A 243 22.41 -16.69 21.23
CA GLY A 243 21.61 -15.75 20.45
C GLY A 243 20.12 -15.73 20.81
N ASN A 244 19.65 -16.49 21.82
CA ASN A 244 18.25 -16.40 22.25
C ASN A 244 18.00 -15.08 22.97
N CYS A 245 16.80 -14.53 22.86
CA CYS A 245 16.44 -13.26 23.49
C CYS A 245 15.49 -13.43 24.69
N ASN A 246 15.43 -12.41 25.55
CA ASN A 246 14.51 -12.33 26.70
C ASN A 246 13.10 -11.82 26.34
N SER A 247 12.58 -12.17 25.15
CA SER A 247 11.21 -11.86 24.75
C SER A 247 10.22 -12.60 25.65
N ASP A 248 9.17 -11.90 26.11
CA ASP A 248 8.17 -12.42 27.06
C ASP A 248 6.79 -12.66 26.42
N GLY A 249 6.77 -12.81 25.09
CA GLY A 249 5.52 -12.91 24.33
C GLY A 249 5.05 -11.58 23.73
N ARG A 250 5.60 -10.44 24.19
CA ARG A 250 5.25 -9.10 23.70
C ARG A 250 6.49 -8.29 23.39
N LEU A 251 6.38 -7.47 22.35
CA LEU A 251 7.46 -6.61 21.89
C LEU A 251 6.89 -5.23 21.54
N PHE A 252 7.57 -4.19 22.03
CA PHE A 252 7.27 -2.79 21.75
C PHE A 252 8.52 -2.12 21.19
N CYS A 253 8.41 -1.54 20.00
CA CYS A 253 9.55 -0.98 19.29
C CYS A 253 9.23 0.40 18.71
N GLY A 254 10.23 1.27 18.62
CA GLY A 254 10.14 2.54 17.88
C GLY A 254 10.57 3.74 18.72
N ALA A 255 9.76 4.80 18.68
CA ALA A 255 10.08 6.10 19.28
C ALA A 255 10.30 5.99 20.80
N PRO A 256 11.50 6.31 21.32
CA PRO A 256 11.81 6.15 22.73
C PRO A 256 10.84 6.89 23.66
N ALA A 257 10.43 8.10 23.27
CA ALA A 257 9.50 8.92 24.04
C ALA A 257 8.08 8.32 24.14
N LEU A 258 7.71 7.41 23.23
CA LEU A 258 6.37 6.84 23.14
C LEU A 258 6.27 5.41 23.66
N LEU A 259 7.37 4.74 23.96
CA LEU A 259 7.34 3.32 24.34
C LEU A 259 6.54 3.09 25.63
N GLU A 260 6.70 3.94 26.64
CA GLU A 260 5.93 3.79 27.88
C GLU A 260 4.44 4.07 27.64
N TRP A 261 4.11 5.12 26.90
CA TRP A 261 2.74 5.39 26.47
C TRP A 261 2.14 4.18 25.75
N LEU A 262 2.85 3.61 24.77
CA LEU A 262 2.41 2.48 23.98
C LEU A 262 2.20 1.22 24.84
N ARG A 263 3.09 0.95 25.79
CA ARG A 263 3.02 -0.23 26.67
C ARG A 263 1.81 -0.20 27.62
N THR A 264 1.40 1.00 28.04
CA THR A 264 0.24 1.19 28.95
C THR A 264 -1.12 1.05 28.26
N ARG A 265 -1.15 0.92 26.93
CA ARG A 265 -2.39 0.75 26.16
C ARG A 265 -3.01 -0.64 26.40
N PRO A 266 -4.33 -0.82 26.21
CA PRO A 266 -5.05 -2.04 26.60
C PRO A 266 -4.84 -3.25 25.66
N TRP A 267 -3.59 -3.58 25.32
CA TRP A 267 -3.24 -4.68 24.43
C TRP A 267 -3.74 -6.05 24.89
N ASN A 268 -3.94 -6.22 26.20
CA ASN A 268 -4.50 -7.43 26.80
C ASN A 268 -5.97 -7.67 26.46
N GLN A 269 -6.70 -6.66 25.97
CA GLN A 269 -8.11 -6.80 25.57
C GLN A 269 -8.28 -7.35 24.15
N ILE A 270 -7.23 -7.32 23.31
CA ILE A 270 -7.30 -7.80 21.93
C ILE A 270 -7.68 -9.28 21.83
N PRO A 271 -7.08 -10.23 22.59
CA PRO A 271 -7.45 -11.64 22.53
C PRO A 271 -8.95 -11.88 22.81
N GLU A 272 -9.51 -11.14 23.75
CA GLU A 272 -10.90 -11.28 24.23
C GLU A 272 -11.92 -10.54 23.35
N SER A 273 -11.48 -9.55 22.57
CA SER A 273 -12.36 -8.76 21.71
C SER A 273 -13.00 -9.60 20.59
N PRO A 274 -14.27 -9.38 20.23
CA PRO A 274 -14.89 -10.06 19.10
C PRO A 274 -14.20 -9.69 17.78
N LEU A 275 -14.42 -10.50 16.74
CA LEU A 275 -14.07 -10.11 15.38
C LEU A 275 -14.95 -8.93 14.95
N ASP A 276 -14.36 -8.01 14.19
CA ASP A 276 -15.12 -6.88 13.68
C ASP A 276 -16.19 -7.34 12.68
N PRO A 277 -17.42 -6.82 12.78
CA PRO A 277 -18.45 -7.10 11.79
C PRO A 277 -18.01 -6.54 10.44
N GLY A 278 -18.13 -7.35 9.39
CA GLY A 278 -17.89 -6.91 8.02
C GLY A 278 -18.85 -7.63 7.09
N THR A 279 -19.10 -7.05 5.91
CA THR A 279 -19.89 -7.71 4.86
C THR A 279 -19.12 -8.93 4.35
N PRO A 280 -19.57 -10.16 4.66
CA PRO A 280 -18.88 -11.36 4.21
C PRO A 280 -18.99 -11.42 2.68
N GLY A 281 -17.89 -11.21 1.97
CA GLY A 281 -17.89 -11.18 0.50
C GLY A 281 -16.86 -10.20 -0.03
N LEU A 282 -16.87 -9.01 0.54
CA LEU A 282 -16.25 -7.83 -0.07
C LEU A 282 -15.08 -7.30 0.78
N CYS A 283 -14.95 -7.74 2.03
CA CYS A 283 -13.79 -7.41 2.86
C CYS A 283 -12.58 -8.29 2.50
N TRP A 284 -11.41 -7.65 2.32
CA TRP A 284 -10.12 -8.28 2.10
C TRP A 284 -9.16 -7.90 3.25
N PRO A 285 -8.06 -8.64 3.51
CA PRO A 285 -7.51 -9.79 2.78
C PRO A 285 -8.28 -11.10 2.95
N ARG A 286 -8.53 -11.80 1.85
CA ARG A 286 -8.89 -13.23 1.84
C ARG A 286 -7.67 -14.05 1.40
N PRO A 287 -7.38 -15.19 2.04
CA PRO A 287 -6.34 -16.10 1.56
C PRO A 287 -6.62 -16.49 0.11
N ALA A 288 -5.58 -16.67 -0.70
CA ALA A 288 -5.75 -17.31 -2.00
C ALA A 288 -6.38 -18.69 -1.79
N LEU A 289 -7.46 -19.02 -2.51
CA LEU A 289 -8.06 -20.34 -2.45
C LEU A 289 -7.24 -21.34 -3.29
N PRO A 290 -7.25 -22.66 -2.98
CA PRO A 290 -6.64 -23.65 -3.87
C PRO A 290 -7.24 -23.55 -5.28
N GLY A 291 -6.42 -23.24 -6.28
CA GLY A 291 -6.88 -22.97 -7.65
C GLY A 291 -7.16 -21.50 -7.97
N ASP A 292 -7.04 -20.58 -7.00
CA ASP A 292 -6.80 -19.17 -7.33
C ASP A 292 -5.57 -19.15 -8.23
N ARG A 293 -5.78 -18.70 -9.46
CA ARG A 293 -4.68 -18.23 -10.29
C ARG A 293 -4.16 -17.01 -9.54
N THR A 294 -3.24 -17.20 -8.60
CA THR A 294 -2.35 -16.11 -8.21
C THR A 294 -1.53 -15.83 -9.45
N CYS A 295 -2.11 -15.07 -10.38
CA CYS A 295 -1.39 -14.57 -11.51
C CYS A 295 -0.23 -13.78 -10.92
N ARG A 296 0.88 -13.91 -11.59
CA ARG A 296 2.14 -13.33 -11.20
C ARG A 296 2.32 -12.18 -12.14
N PRO A 297 1.71 -11.03 -11.82
CA PRO A 297 1.90 -9.90 -12.67
C PRO A 297 3.39 -9.64 -12.77
N ASP A 298 3.84 -9.41 -14.00
CA ASP A 298 5.12 -8.79 -14.23
C ASP A 298 5.25 -7.57 -13.31
N HIS A 299 6.43 -7.38 -12.72
CA HIS A 299 6.61 -6.40 -11.65
C HIS A 299 6.23 -4.99 -12.12
N ALA A 300 6.61 -4.60 -13.33
CA ALA A 300 6.27 -3.28 -13.86
C ALA A 300 4.76 -3.12 -14.09
N ARG A 301 4.05 -4.18 -14.48
CA ARG A 301 2.58 -4.16 -14.58
C ARG A 301 1.92 -3.99 -13.21
N LEU A 302 2.45 -4.68 -12.19
CA LEU A 302 1.95 -4.55 -10.83
C LEU A 302 2.14 -3.14 -10.29
N GLU A 303 3.31 -2.54 -10.49
CA GLU A 303 3.58 -1.16 -10.06
C GLU A 303 2.60 -0.17 -10.69
N ARG A 304 2.29 -0.34 -11.98
CA ARG A 304 1.30 0.47 -12.71
C ARG A 304 -0.12 0.23 -12.22
N ALA A 305 -0.51 -1.01 -11.96
CA ALA A 305 -1.83 -1.32 -11.38
C ALA A 305 -2.01 -0.73 -9.98
N GLN A 306 -1.00 -0.86 -9.12
CA GLN A 306 -1.00 -0.27 -7.78
C GLN A 306 -0.97 1.26 -7.85
N GLY A 307 -0.16 1.82 -8.75
CA GLY A 307 -0.12 3.25 -9.03
C GLY A 307 -1.48 3.79 -9.49
N CYS A 308 -2.18 3.05 -10.35
CA CYS A 308 -3.53 3.42 -10.82
C CYS A 308 -4.52 3.53 -9.65
N LEU A 309 -4.65 2.48 -8.84
CA LEU A 309 -5.64 2.48 -7.76
C LEU A 309 -5.27 3.46 -6.63
N LEU A 310 -3.99 3.56 -6.26
CA LEU A 310 -3.54 4.54 -5.28
C LEU A 310 -3.59 5.97 -5.80
N GLY A 311 -3.31 6.19 -7.09
CA GLY A 311 -3.42 7.48 -7.72
C GLY A 311 -4.86 7.98 -7.70
N GLN A 312 -5.83 7.11 -7.96
CA GLN A 312 -7.25 7.43 -7.79
C GLN A 312 -7.56 7.85 -6.35
N LEU A 313 -7.20 7.00 -5.37
CA LEU A 313 -7.45 7.26 -3.94
C LEU A 313 -6.77 8.54 -3.44
N ALA A 314 -5.56 8.84 -3.93
CA ALA A 314 -4.85 10.06 -3.62
C ALA A 314 -5.50 11.28 -4.24
N GLY A 315 -5.94 11.18 -5.50
CA GLY A 315 -6.63 12.24 -6.23
C GLY A 315 -7.94 12.63 -5.55
N ASP A 316 -8.81 11.67 -5.31
CA ASP A 316 -10.06 11.79 -4.55
C ASP A 316 -9.80 12.50 -3.21
N ALA A 317 -8.96 11.91 -2.35
CA ALA A 317 -8.72 12.43 -1.01
C ALA A 317 -8.10 13.85 -1.03
N LEU A 318 -7.22 14.15 -1.98
CA LEU A 318 -6.61 15.48 -2.12
C LEU A 318 -7.64 16.51 -2.62
N GLY A 319 -8.47 16.12 -3.58
CA GLY A 319 -9.49 16.98 -4.17
C GLY A 319 -10.64 17.29 -3.21
N SER A 320 -11.01 16.35 -2.34
CA SER A 320 -12.07 16.52 -1.33
C SER A 320 -11.78 17.65 -0.32
N LEU A 321 -10.50 18.04 -0.16
CA LEU A 321 -10.09 19.12 0.74
C LEU A 321 -10.63 20.50 0.32
N VAL A 322 -10.91 20.67 -0.97
CA VAL A 322 -11.31 21.96 -1.56
C VAL A 322 -12.45 21.84 -2.56
N GLU A 323 -13.20 20.75 -2.49
CA GLU A 323 -14.34 20.50 -3.37
C GLU A 323 -15.32 21.69 -3.38
N PHE A 324 -15.78 22.03 -4.58
CA PHE A 324 -16.66 23.17 -4.90
C PHE A 324 -16.07 24.57 -4.64
N GLN A 325 -14.79 24.68 -4.26
CA GLN A 325 -14.14 25.98 -4.16
C GLN A 325 -13.69 26.49 -5.54
N SER A 326 -13.60 27.81 -5.69
CA SER A 326 -13.02 28.42 -6.88
C SER A 326 -11.49 28.36 -6.84
N ALA A 327 -10.86 28.32 -8.02
CA ALA A 327 -9.40 28.37 -8.12
C ALA A 327 -8.78 29.56 -7.37
N GLU A 328 -9.45 30.72 -7.37
CA GLU A 328 -8.99 31.90 -6.62
C GLU A 328 -8.97 31.66 -5.11
N ARG A 329 -10.02 31.06 -4.56
CA ARG A 329 -10.11 30.75 -3.14
C ARG A 329 -9.06 29.72 -2.74
N ILE A 330 -8.88 28.68 -3.56
CA ILE A 330 -7.88 27.63 -3.33
C ILE A 330 -6.49 28.24 -3.30
N ARG A 331 -6.12 29.07 -4.29
CA ARG A 331 -4.81 29.75 -4.31
C ARG A 331 -4.58 30.66 -3.10
N LYS A 332 -5.64 31.29 -2.57
CA LYS A 332 -5.55 32.11 -1.34
C LYS A 332 -5.31 31.26 -0.10
N GLN A 333 -5.96 30.10 0.01
CA GLN A 333 -5.82 29.20 1.15
C GLN A 333 -4.53 28.36 1.10
N PHE A 334 -4.14 27.94 -0.10
CA PHE A 334 -3.01 27.07 -0.39
C PHE A 334 -2.11 27.71 -1.46
N PRO A 335 -1.27 28.70 -1.08
CA PRO A 335 -0.45 29.45 -2.04
C PRO A 335 0.58 28.59 -2.78
N THR A 336 0.94 27.44 -2.23
CA THR A 336 1.86 26.44 -2.83
C THR A 336 1.13 25.23 -3.46
N GLY A 337 -0.20 25.31 -3.55
CA GLY A 337 -1.09 24.21 -3.92
C GLY A 337 -1.45 23.31 -2.73
N VAL A 338 -2.51 22.52 -2.88
CA VAL A 338 -2.89 21.50 -1.89
C VAL A 338 -1.91 20.34 -2.03
N ARG A 339 -1.03 20.14 -1.06
CA ARG A 339 0.12 19.22 -1.18
C ARG A 339 0.01 17.96 -0.34
N ASP A 340 -0.80 17.97 0.71
CA ASP A 340 -0.84 16.89 1.69
C ASP A 340 -2.27 16.41 1.90
N LEU A 341 -2.41 15.10 2.10
CA LEU A 341 -3.65 14.50 2.58
C LEU A 341 -3.70 14.77 4.08
N GLN A 342 -4.71 15.53 4.52
CA GLN A 342 -4.86 15.98 5.90
C GLN A 342 -6.31 15.80 6.35
N ASP A 343 -6.52 15.82 7.67
CA ASP A 343 -7.87 15.88 8.22
C ASP A 343 -8.54 17.22 7.85
N GLY A 344 -9.87 17.22 7.71
CA GLY A 344 -10.68 18.40 7.40
C GLY A 344 -11.25 18.38 5.98
N GLY A 345 -11.17 19.53 5.29
CA GLY A 345 -11.75 19.69 3.96
C GLY A 345 -13.25 20.00 3.96
N SER A 346 -13.87 19.97 2.78
CA SER A 346 -15.28 20.34 2.58
C SER A 346 -16.24 19.47 3.39
N TRP A 347 -15.87 18.22 3.62
CA TRP A 347 -16.66 17.23 4.37
C TRP A 347 -16.11 16.88 5.76
N ASN A 348 -15.03 17.54 6.22
CA ASN A 348 -14.37 17.23 7.49
C ASN A 348 -13.98 15.73 7.63
N LEU A 349 -13.30 15.20 6.61
CA LEU A 349 -12.83 13.82 6.52
C LEU A 349 -11.51 13.61 7.27
N ILE A 350 -11.14 12.36 7.56
CA ILE A 350 -9.77 12.05 7.99
C ILE A 350 -8.84 11.90 6.78
N ALA A 351 -7.55 12.14 6.96
CA ALA A 351 -6.57 12.08 5.88
C ALA A 351 -6.63 10.74 5.11
N GLY A 352 -6.76 10.80 3.79
CA GLY A 352 -6.85 9.62 2.93
C GLY A 352 -8.18 8.86 2.98
N GLN A 353 -9.24 9.43 3.57
CA GLN A 353 -10.59 8.90 3.48
C GLN A 353 -11.18 9.13 2.08
N PRO A 354 -11.67 8.08 1.41
CA PRO A 354 -12.29 8.20 0.08
C PRO A 354 -13.68 8.85 0.13
N THR A 355 -14.06 9.54 -0.95
CA THR A 355 -15.43 9.98 -1.27
C THR A 355 -16.13 8.95 -2.17
N ASP A 356 -17.26 9.30 -2.78
CA ASP A 356 -18.01 8.39 -3.65
C ASP A 356 -17.18 7.90 -4.85
N ASP A 357 -16.28 8.74 -5.39
CA ASP A 357 -15.31 8.39 -6.42
C ASP A 357 -14.62 7.05 -6.16
N SER A 358 -13.89 6.97 -5.05
CA SER A 358 -13.09 5.79 -4.72
C SER A 358 -13.85 4.76 -3.90
N GLU A 359 -14.90 5.11 -3.15
CA GLU A 359 -15.74 4.11 -2.51
C GLU A 359 -16.44 3.22 -3.56
N MET A 360 -16.98 3.82 -4.62
CA MET A 360 -17.57 3.05 -5.73
C MET A 360 -16.52 2.25 -6.49
N ALA A 361 -15.31 2.80 -6.71
CA ALA A 361 -14.22 2.05 -7.34
C ALA A 361 -13.75 0.87 -6.48
N LEU A 362 -13.59 1.04 -5.17
CA LEU A 362 -13.29 -0.06 -4.25
C LEU A 362 -14.37 -1.14 -4.31
N MET A 363 -15.65 -0.75 -4.45
CA MET A 363 -16.72 -1.73 -4.61
C MET A 363 -16.63 -2.52 -5.92
N LEU A 364 -16.35 -1.84 -7.03
CA LEU A 364 -16.13 -2.49 -8.32
C LEU A 364 -14.93 -3.44 -8.26
N ALA A 365 -13.80 -2.98 -7.69
CA ALA A 365 -12.60 -3.76 -7.50
C ALA A 365 -12.87 -5.04 -6.70
N ARG A 366 -13.50 -4.91 -5.53
CA ARG A 366 -13.83 -6.03 -4.65
C ARG A 366 -14.78 -7.03 -5.32
N THR A 367 -15.74 -6.54 -6.10
CA THR A 367 -16.70 -7.39 -6.82
C THR A 367 -16.01 -8.20 -7.92
N LEU A 368 -15.17 -7.54 -8.73
CA LEU A 368 -14.37 -8.19 -9.78
C LEU A 368 -13.46 -9.27 -9.19
N VAL A 369 -12.73 -8.96 -8.12
CA VAL A 369 -11.84 -9.93 -7.46
C VAL A 369 -12.64 -11.08 -6.86
N THR A 370 -13.78 -10.81 -6.24
CA THR A 370 -14.61 -11.85 -5.58
C THR A 370 -15.19 -12.85 -6.58
N HIS A 371 -15.53 -12.41 -7.78
CA HIS A 371 -16.16 -13.26 -8.79
C HIS A 371 -15.21 -13.75 -9.88
N GLY A 372 -14.01 -13.17 -10.02
CA GLY A 372 -13.06 -13.44 -11.11
C GLY A 372 -13.54 -12.98 -12.49
N GLU A 373 -14.71 -12.34 -12.56
CA GLU A 373 -15.34 -11.86 -13.78
C GLU A 373 -16.30 -10.69 -13.49
N TYR A 374 -16.61 -9.90 -14.51
CA TYR A 374 -17.60 -8.84 -14.41
C TYR A 374 -19.02 -9.42 -14.46
N LYS A 375 -19.72 -9.38 -13.31
CA LYS A 375 -21.14 -9.75 -13.22
C LYS A 375 -21.97 -8.51 -12.96
N GLN A 376 -22.65 -8.02 -14.00
CA GLN A 376 -23.46 -6.79 -13.92
C GLN A 376 -24.43 -6.78 -12.72
N ALA A 377 -25.09 -7.91 -12.43
CA ALA A 377 -26.01 -8.02 -11.30
C ALA A 377 -25.30 -7.90 -9.93
N GLU A 378 -24.10 -8.47 -9.79
CA GLU A 378 -23.33 -8.39 -8.54
C GLU A 378 -22.73 -7.00 -8.33
N VAL A 379 -22.26 -6.36 -9.42
CA VAL A 379 -21.78 -4.97 -9.39
C VAL A 379 -22.91 -4.01 -9.01
N LEU A 380 -24.11 -4.18 -9.58
CA LEU A 380 -25.27 -3.39 -9.17
C LEU A 380 -25.62 -3.59 -7.69
N ARG A 381 -25.62 -4.84 -7.19
CA ARG A 381 -25.86 -5.12 -5.76
C ARG A 381 -24.80 -4.47 -4.87
N ALA A 382 -23.54 -4.47 -5.29
CA ALA A 382 -22.46 -3.81 -4.57
C ALA A 382 -22.64 -2.29 -4.50
N TYR A 383 -23.06 -1.65 -5.59
CA TYR A 383 -23.39 -0.22 -5.59
C TYR A 383 -24.66 0.10 -4.80
N GLN A 384 -25.66 -0.78 -4.80
CA GLN A 384 -26.85 -0.63 -3.96
C GLN A 384 -26.51 -0.77 -2.48
N TYR A 385 -25.65 -1.72 -2.11
CA TYR A 385 -25.09 -1.82 -0.76
C TYR A 385 -24.34 -0.53 -0.36
N TRP A 386 -23.53 0.02 -1.28
CA TRP A 386 -22.89 1.32 -1.06
C TRP A 386 -23.92 2.43 -0.81
N ARG A 387 -24.96 2.56 -1.63
CA ARG A 387 -26.05 3.52 -1.42
C ARG A 387 -26.74 3.33 -0.06
N ASP A 388 -27.06 2.10 0.29
CA ASP A 388 -27.80 1.74 1.51
C ASP A 388 -26.96 1.91 2.77
N SER A 389 -25.64 2.04 2.63
CA SER A 389 -24.74 2.45 3.70
C SER A 389 -24.72 3.96 3.97
N GLU A 390 -25.59 4.72 3.31
CA GLU A 390 -25.79 6.17 3.47
C GLU A 390 -24.47 6.97 3.33
N PRO A 391 -23.83 6.96 2.14
CA PRO A 391 -22.63 7.76 1.91
C PRO A 391 -22.97 9.25 2.03
N PHE A 392 -22.00 10.02 2.53
CA PHE A 392 -22.17 11.45 2.78
C PHE A 392 -22.19 12.26 1.49
N ASP A 393 -21.56 11.75 0.44
CA ASP A 393 -21.64 12.27 -0.90
C ASP A 393 -22.19 11.22 -1.88
N MET A 394 -23.04 11.68 -2.80
CA MET A 394 -23.64 10.87 -3.86
C MET A 394 -24.29 11.77 -4.89
N GLY A 395 -23.71 11.78 -6.09
CA GLY A 395 -24.28 12.48 -7.25
C GLY A 395 -25.74 12.10 -7.55
N ARG A 396 -26.55 13.09 -7.95
CA ARG A 396 -27.99 12.92 -8.25
C ARG A 396 -28.28 11.85 -9.32
N THR A 397 -27.45 11.80 -10.36
CA THR A 397 -27.59 10.81 -11.45
C THR A 397 -27.26 9.40 -10.96
N THR A 398 -26.20 9.24 -10.16
CA THR A 398 -25.86 7.98 -9.49
C THR A 398 -27.02 7.49 -8.64
N ARG A 399 -27.55 8.34 -7.76
CA ARG A 399 -28.70 8.01 -6.89
C ARG A 399 -29.90 7.52 -7.71
N ALA A 400 -30.33 8.30 -8.70
CA ALA A 400 -31.48 7.97 -9.53
C ALA A 400 -31.27 6.64 -10.27
N GLY A 401 -30.07 6.40 -10.80
CA GLY A 401 -29.69 5.13 -11.43
C GLY A 401 -29.82 3.93 -10.49
N LEU A 402 -29.26 4.01 -9.29
CA LEU A 402 -29.30 2.91 -8.31
C LEU A 402 -30.70 2.65 -7.74
N GLU A 403 -31.58 3.64 -7.80
CA GLU A 403 -33.02 3.53 -7.49
C GLU A 403 -33.86 3.01 -8.67
N GLY A 404 -33.24 2.61 -9.78
CA GLY A 404 -33.92 2.08 -10.96
C GLY A 404 -34.57 3.16 -11.84
N ARG A 405 -34.16 4.42 -11.70
CA ARG A 405 -34.64 5.59 -12.45
C ARG A 405 -33.50 6.29 -13.18
N PRO A 406 -32.68 5.59 -14.00
CA PRO A 406 -31.52 6.20 -14.65
C PRO A 406 -31.94 7.31 -15.62
N ASN A 407 -31.17 8.40 -15.65
CA ASN A 407 -31.43 9.54 -16.53
C ASN A 407 -30.58 9.44 -17.81
N ALA A 408 -31.23 9.14 -18.95
CA ALA A 408 -30.57 9.02 -20.24
C ALA A 408 -30.05 10.34 -20.84
N GLU A 409 -30.51 11.48 -20.33
CA GLU A 409 -30.06 12.81 -20.76
C GLU A 409 -28.87 13.34 -19.95
N SER A 410 -28.56 12.71 -18.81
CA SER A 410 -27.48 13.17 -17.94
C SER A 410 -26.12 12.78 -18.50
N GLN A 411 -25.22 13.77 -18.63
CA GLN A 411 -23.82 13.58 -19.01
C GLN A 411 -22.87 13.75 -17.81
N ALA A 412 -23.32 13.36 -16.61
CA ALA A 412 -22.53 13.47 -15.39
C ALA A 412 -21.34 12.47 -15.40
N ASN A 413 -20.28 12.82 -14.67
CA ASN A 413 -19.04 12.06 -14.53
C ASN A 413 -19.11 10.85 -13.57
N GLY A 414 -20.23 10.65 -12.87
CA GLY A 414 -20.37 9.61 -11.83
C GLY A 414 -20.15 8.16 -12.27
N SER A 415 -20.24 7.86 -13.58
CA SER A 415 -19.84 6.55 -14.12
C SER A 415 -18.37 6.49 -14.51
N LEU A 416 -17.71 7.62 -14.81
CA LEU A 416 -16.32 7.67 -15.25
C LEU A 416 -15.36 7.55 -14.07
N MET A 417 -15.68 8.18 -12.94
CA MET A 417 -14.80 8.24 -11.77
C MET A 417 -14.47 6.90 -11.11
N ARG A 418 -15.33 5.89 -11.30
CA ARG A 418 -15.24 4.60 -10.61
C ARG A 418 -14.64 3.47 -11.44
N VAL A 419 -14.22 3.71 -12.69
CA VAL A 419 -13.91 2.63 -13.66
C VAL A 419 -12.45 2.17 -13.68
N SER A 420 -11.56 2.80 -12.91
CA SER A 420 -10.15 2.37 -12.87
C SER A 420 -9.95 0.87 -12.56
N PRO A 421 -10.77 0.21 -11.71
CA PRO A 421 -10.65 -1.23 -11.49
C PRO A 421 -10.92 -2.06 -12.75
N LEU A 422 -11.80 -1.61 -13.64
CA LEU A 422 -12.01 -2.26 -14.94
C LEU A 422 -10.77 -2.11 -15.83
N GLY A 423 -10.10 -0.96 -15.78
CA GLY A 423 -8.85 -0.73 -16.50
C GLY A 423 -7.77 -1.71 -16.06
N ILE A 424 -7.59 -1.90 -14.75
CA ILE A 424 -6.64 -2.87 -14.18
C ILE A 424 -7.02 -4.30 -14.59
N PHE A 425 -8.29 -4.67 -14.41
CA PHE A 425 -8.81 -6.00 -14.74
C PHE A 425 -8.69 -6.34 -16.24
N CYS A 426 -8.88 -5.35 -17.11
CA CYS A 426 -8.78 -5.51 -18.56
C CYS A 426 -7.35 -5.40 -19.10
N ALA A 427 -6.32 -5.14 -18.27
CA ALA A 427 -4.93 -5.11 -18.75
C ALA A 427 -4.53 -6.46 -19.38
N SER A 428 -4.98 -7.56 -18.78
CA SER A 428 -4.79 -8.92 -19.31
C SER A 428 -5.83 -9.35 -20.36
N ARG A 429 -6.87 -8.53 -20.58
CA ARG A 429 -8.04 -8.79 -21.45
C ARG A 429 -8.50 -7.51 -22.16
N PRO A 430 -7.63 -6.84 -22.94
CA PRO A 430 -7.90 -5.51 -23.48
C PRO A 430 -9.10 -5.46 -24.42
N GLU A 431 -9.48 -6.59 -25.03
CA GLU A 431 -10.65 -6.73 -25.88
C GLU A 431 -11.98 -6.50 -25.13
N LEU A 432 -12.02 -6.74 -23.82
CA LEU A 432 -13.22 -6.56 -22.99
C LEU A 432 -13.41 -5.12 -22.49
N ALA A 433 -12.36 -4.29 -22.56
CA ALA A 433 -12.31 -2.95 -21.95
C ALA A 433 -13.52 -2.08 -22.33
N GLY A 434 -13.85 -2.01 -23.62
CA GLY A 434 -14.96 -1.19 -24.09
C GLY A 434 -16.33 -1.72 -23.68
N GLU A 435 -16.54 -3.04 -23.77
CA GLU A 435 -17.81 -3.67 -23.43
C GLU A 435 -18.15 -3.51 -21.95
N LEU A 436 -17.18 -3.79 -21.07
CA LEU A 436 -17.38 -3.74 -19.63
C LEU A 436 -17.58 -2.31 -19.13
N ALA A 437 -16.85 -1.33 -19.67
CA ALA A 437 -17.05 0.07 -19.35
C ALA A 437 -18.46 0.55 -19.72
N LEU A 438 -18.96 0.15 -20.90
CA LEU A 438 -20.33 0.46 -21.33
C LEU A 438 -21.37 -0.23 -20.45
N ALA A 439 -21.13 -1.48 -20.04
CA ALA A 439 -22.01 -2.23 -19.15
C ALA A 439 -22.11 -1.56 -17.77
N ASP A 440 -20.98 -1.15 -17.19
CA ASP A 440 -20.96 -0.46 -15.90
C ASP A 440 -21.61 0.92 -15.96
N ALA A 441 -21.31 1.71 -17.00
CA ALA A 441 -21.92 3.02 -17.16
C ALA A 441 -23.45 2.94 -17.23
N ARG A 442 -24.01 1.95 -17.96
CA ARG A 442 -25.46 1.74 -18.08
C ARG A 442 -26.19 1.48 -16.76
N LEU A 443 -25.47 1.06 -15.70
CA LEU A 443 -26.08 0.86 -14.38
C LEU A 443 -26.61 2.17 -13.79
N THR A 444 -25.97 3.31 -14.10
CA THR A 444 -26.35 4.61 -13.51
C THR A 444 -26.41 5.77 -14.49
N HIS A 445 -25.59 5.77 -15.54
CA HIS A 445 -25.43 6.82 -16.55
C HIS A 445 -25.57 6.23 -17.97
N PRO A 446 -26.79 5.91 -18.43
CA PRO A 446 -26.98 5.25 -19.72
C PRO A 446 -26.76 6.16 -20.93
N HIS A 447 -26.47 7.45 -20.74
CA HIS A 447 -26.16 8.36 -21.83
C HIS A 447 -24.92 7.85 -22.61
N PRO A 448 -24.97 7.74 -23.95
CA PRO A 448 -23.90 7.16 -24.76
C PRO A 448 -22.51 7.77 -24.51
N VAL A 449 -22.42 9.10 -24.39
CA VAL A 449 -21.15 9.79 -24.14
C VAL A 449 -20.49 9.38 -22.82
N CYS A 450 -21.26 9.08 -21.76
CA CYS A 450 -20.71 8.61 -20.47
C CYS A 450 -20.07 7.25 -20.65
N GLY A 451 -20.75 6.35 -21.36
CA GLY A 451 -20.24 5.03 -21.68
C GLY A 451 -18.99 5.06 -22.58
N GLN A 452 -18.98 5.91 -23.61
CA GLN A 452 -17.83 6.05 -24.51
C GLN A 452 -16.62 6.71 -23.82
N ALA A 453 -16.83 7.72 -22.97
CA ALA A 453 -15.77 8.30 -22.15
C ALA A 453 -15.17 7.26 -21.20
N GLY A 454 -16.02 6.46 -20.52
CA GLY A 454 -15.59 5.35 -19.68
C GLY A 454 -14.78 4.32 -20.47
N ALA A 455 -15.25 3.93 -21.66
CA ALA A 455 -14.54 2.98 -22.52
C ALA A 455 -13.15 3.47 -22.94
N LEU A 456 -13.00 4.77 -23.24
CA LEU A 456 -11.69 5.36 -23.54
C LEU A 456 -10.75 5.31 -22.33
N LEU A 457 -11.24 5.67 -21.14
CA LEU A 457 -10.42 5.66 -19.93
C LEU A 457 -10.00 4.23 -19.53
N VAL A 458 -10.94 3.28 -19.53
CA VAL A 458 -10.63 1.86 -19.24
C VAL A 458 -9.61 1.31 -20.22
N ARG A 459 -9.75 1.60 -21.52
CA ARG A 459 -8.78 1.20 -22.54
C ARG A 459 -7.41 1.84 -22.33
N ALA A 460 -7.37 3.13 -21.96
CA ALA A 460 -6.13 3.84 -21.69
C ALA A 460 -5.38 3.26 -20.48
N ILE A 461 -6.09 3.00 -19.37
CA ILE A 461 -5.51 2.37 -18.18
C ILE A 461 -5.03 0.96 -18.49
N ALA A 462 -5.82 0.15 -19.19
CA ALA A 462 -5.44 -1.21 -19.58
C ALA A 462 -4.17 -1.21 -20.45
N HIS A 463 -4.09 -0.32 -21.43
CA HIS A 463 -2.91 -0.17 -22.30
C HIS A 463 -1.68 0.33 -21.52
N ALA A 464 -1.87 1.31 -20.63
CA ALA A 464 -0.80 1.81 -19.75
C ALA A 464 -0.20 0.70 -18.88
N ILE A 465 -1.05 -0.14 -18.28
CA ILE A 465 -0.61 -1.24 -17.42
C ILE A 465 0.03 -2.37 -18.25
N GLN A 466 -0.59 -2.76 -19.37
CA GLN A 466 -0.18 -3.93 -20.15
C GLN A 466 1.12 -3.69 -20.94
N ASP A 467 1.20 -2.56 -21.62
CA ASP A 467 2.21 -2.26 -22.64
C ASP A 467 3.23 -1.21 -22.16
N GLY A 468 2.90 -0.44 -21.12
CA GLY A 468 3.79 0.55 -20.52
C GLY A 468 4.23 1.71 -21.43
N PRO A 469 3.38 2.25 -22.33
CA PRO A 469 3.74 3.38 -23.18
C PRO A 469 4.14 4.62 -22.36
N GLY A 470 4.97 5.47 -22.97
CA GLY A 470 5.23 6.81 -22.42
C GLY A 470 3.97 7.69 -22.43
N ALA A 471 3.94 8.72 -21.58
CA ALA A 471 2.76 9.57 -21.42
C ALA A 471 2.28 10.22 -22.74
N LEU A 472 3.21 10.71 -23.58
CA LEU A 472 2.90 11.30 -24.88
C LEU A 472 2.39 10.28 -25.90
N GLU A 473 2.89 9.05 -25.86
CA GLU A 473 2.47 7.94 -26.72
C GLU A 473 1.06 7.48 -26.35
N LEU A 474 0.78 7.33 -25.05
CA LEU A 474 -0.56 7.03 -24.56
C LEU A 474 -1.54 8.14 -24.92
N HIS A 475 -1.15 9.41 -24.74
CA HIS A 475 -1.96 10.54 -25.15
C HIS A 475 -2.32 10.49 -26.66
N ALA A 476 -1.33 10.23 -27.52
CA ALA A 476 -1.58 10.09 -28.96
C ALA A 476 -2.54 8.92 -29.28
N SER A 477 -2.39 7.80 -28.57
CA SER A 477 -3.28 6.63 -28.69
C SER A 477 -4.72 6.97 -28.30
N ILE A 478 -4.91 7.68 -27.19
CA ILE A 478 -6.23 8.15 -26.72
C ILE A 478 -6.90 9.02 -27.79
N LEU A 479 -6.18 9.98 -28.37
CA LEU A 479 -6.73 10.84 -29.44
C LEU A 479 -7.12 10.04 -30.69
N GLY A 480 -6.30 9.05 -31.06
CA GLY A 480 -6.60 8.15 -32.17
C GLY A 480 -7.88 7.34 -31.92
N TRP A 481 -8.06 6.80 -30.71
CA TRP A 481 -9.27 6.06 -30.36
C TRP A 481 -10.51 6.94 -30.27
N ALA A 482 -10.40 8.15 -29.73
CA ALA A 482 -11.48 9.12 -29.64
C ALA A 482 -11.97 9.58 -31.02
N SER A 483 -11.09 9.57 -32.03
CA SER A 483 -11.42 9.91 -33.43
C SER A 483 -11.92 8.71 -34.25
N GLY A 484 -12.05 7.53 -33.62
CA GLY A 484 -12.46 6.30 -34.29
C GLY A 484 -13.92 6.33 -34.79
N LYS A 485 -14.22 5.48 -35.78
CA LYS A 485 -15.60 5.32 -36.28
C LYS A 485 -16.52 4.86 -35.14
N GLY A 486 -17.69 5.50 -35.03
CA GLY A 486 -18.70 5.18 -34.01
C GLY A 486 -18.53 5.90 -32.67
N GLN A 487 -17.48 6.71 -32.50
CA GLN A 487 -17.34 7.60 -31.35
C GLN A 487 -18.15 8.88 -31.52
N ASP A 488 -18.65 9.44 -30.41
CA ASP A 488 -19.23 10.77 -30.39
C ASP A 488 -18.17 11.82 -30.80
N PRO A 489 -18.42 12.63 -31.84
CA PRO A 489 -17.44 13.62 -32.32
C PRO A 489 -16.97 14.61 -31.25
N ARG A 490 -17.77 14.84 -30.20
CA ARG A 490 -17.41 15.72 -29.08
C ARG A 490 -16.23 15.17 -28.28
N LEU A 491 -16.01 13.86 -28.25
CA LEU A 491 -14.83 13.27 -27.57
C LEU A 491 -13.54 13.76 -28.21
N ALA A 492 -13.36 13.52 -29.51
CA ALA A 492 -12.18 13.98 -30.22
C ALA A 492 -12.02 15.51 -30.13
N HIS A 493 -13.12 16.26 -30.27
CA HIS A 493 -13.09 17.72 -30.17
C HIS A 493 -12.63 18.21 -28.79
N MET A 494 -13.16 17.63 -27.70
CA MET A 494 -12.84 18.06 -26.34
C MET A 494 -11.41 17.69 -25.92
N LEU A 495 -10.88 16.58 -26.43
CA LEU A 495 -9.53 16.12 -26.09
C LEU A 495 -8.44 16.79 -26.96
N THR A 496 -8.79 17.29 -28.14
CA THR A 496 -7.85 17.96 -29.03
C THR A 496 -7.79 19.45 -28.71
N LEU A 497 -6.84 19.84 -27.87
CA LEU A 497 -6.59 21.25 -27.57
C LEU A 497 -5.46 21.83 -28.43
N PRO A 498 -5.59 23.10 -28.86
CA PRO A 498 -4.48 23.84 -29.46
C PRO A 498 -3.23 23.83 -28.55
N GLU A 499 -2.04 23.85 -29.13
CA GLU A 499 -0.77 23.82 -28.37
C GLU A 499 -0.66 24.95 -27.34
N ASN A 500 -1.31 26.10 -27.59
CA ASN A 500 -1.32 27.27 -26.71
C ASN A 500 -2.53 27.35 -25.78
N ALA A 501 -3.38 26.32 -25.73
CA ALA A 501 -4.55 26.32 -24.88
C ALA A 501 -4.18 26.11 -23.41
N THR A 502 -4.77 26.90 -22.52
CA THR A 502 -4.80 26.58 -21.11
C THR A 502 -5.81 25.46 -20.88
N ALA A 503 -5.64 24.64 -19.83
CA ALA A 503 -6.55 23.52 -19.56
C ALA A 503 -8.02 23.95 -19.45
N GLY A 504 -8.26 25.22 -19.06
CA GLY A 504 -9.56 25.84 -18.86
C GLY A 504 -9.82 26.17 -17.38
N GLU A 505 -10.89 26.90 -17.11
CA GLU A 505 -11.50 26.93 -15.77
C GLU A 505 -12.42 25.71 -15.63
N PHE A 506 -12.26 24.95 -14.55
CA PHE A 506 -13.06 23.75 -14.26
C PHE A 506 -14.16 24.03 -13.23
N SER A 507 -14.24 25.27 -12.77
CA SER A 507 -15.29 25.79 -11.89
C SER A 507 -16.46 26.34 -12.71
N GLY A 508 -17.69 25.94 -12.38
CA GLY A 508 -18.91 26.45 -13.02
C GLY A 508 -20.06 25.45 -13.03
N PRO A 509 -21.19 25.75 -13.70
CA PRO A 509 -22.36 24.87 -13.76
C PRO A 509 -22.10 23.51 -14.42
N GLU A 510 -21.05 23.41 -15.23
CA GLU A 510 -20.66 22.20 -15.96
C GLU A 510 -19.54 21.41 -15.26
N SER A 511 -19.21 21.73 -14.00
CA SER A 511 -18.09 21.09 -13.28
C SER A 511 -18.19 19.56 -13.21
N GLY A 512 -19.42 19.03 -13.12
CA GLY A 512 -19.70 17.59 -13.12
C GLY A 512 -19.83 16.93 -14.50
N TRP A 513 -19.44 17.61 -15.58
CA TRP A 513 -19.59 17.09 -16.94
C TRP A 513 -18.51 16.07 -17.30
N VAL A 514 -18.92 14.89 -17.78
CA VAL A 514 -18.01 13.76 -18.05
C VAL A 514 -16.88 14.08 -19.05
N LEU A 515 -17.14 14.90 -20.07
CA LEU A 515 -16.10 15.25 -21.05
C LEU A 515 -15.10 16.25 -20.50
N LEU A 516 -15.50 17.10 -19.56
CA LEU A 516 -14.61 18.02 -18.89
C LEU A 516 -13.63 17.27 -17.99
N ALA A 517 -14.13 16.27 -17.24
CA ALA A 517 -13.31 15.42 -16.40
C ALA A 517 -12.32 14.56 -17.21
N LEU A 518 -12.77 13.93 -18.30
CA LEU A 518 -11.88 13.18 -19.19
C LEU A 518 -10.83 14.10 -19.83
N ARG A 519 -11.23 15.29 -20.29
CA ARG A 519 -10.32 16.28 -20.85
C ARG A 519 -9.24 16.70 -19.86
N ASN A 520 -9.58 16.90 -18.58
CA ASN A 520 -8.59 17.25 -17.55
C ASN A 520 -7.51 16.16 -17.45
N ALA A 521 -7.90 14.89 -17.30
CA ALA A 521 -6.95 13.79 -17.15
C ALA A 521 -6.05 13.63 -18.39
N VAL A 522 -6.60 13.75 -19.60
CA VAL A 522 -5.81 13.67 -20.85
C VAL A 522 -4.90 14.89 -21.03
N TRP A 523 -5.33 16.08 -20.59
CA TRP A 523 -4.47 17.26 -20.57
C TRP A 523 -3.30 17.08 -19.60
N GLN A 524 -3.56 16.59 -18.39
CA GLN A 524 -2.50 16.35 -17.40
C GLN A 524 -1.51 15.28 -17.88
N LEU A 525 -2.00 14.23 -18.54
CA LEU A 525 -1.16 13.20 -19.13
C LEU A 525 -0.14 13.77 -20.11
N LYS A 526 -0.52 14.79 -20.90
CA LYS A 526 0.38 15.44 -21.87
C LYS A 526 1.33 16.45 -21.23
N ASN A 527 0.87 17.21 -20.23
CA ASN A 527 1.51 18.46 -19.83
C ASN A 527 2.22 18.41 -18.46
N ALA A 528 1.82 17.52 -17.55
CA ALA A 528 2.42 17.48 -16.22
C ALA A 528 3.76 16.75 -16.21
N GLY A 529 4.69 17.19 -15.36
CA GLY A 529 5.99 16.53 -15.14
C GLY A 529 5.91 15.25 -14.31
N GLY A 530 4.75 14.94 -13.72
CA GLY A 530 4.51 13.73 -12.94
C GLY A 530 3.15 13.71 -12.26
N LEU A 531 2.85 12.62 -11.54
CA LEU A 531 1.57 12.41 -10.88
C LEU A 531 1.26 13.47 -9.80
N GLU A 532 2.21 13.74 -8.90
CA GLU A 532 1.99 14.73 -7.83
C GLU A 532 1.67 16.11 -8.40
N GLU A 533 2.46 16.58 -9.38
CA GLU A 533 2.25 17.88 -10.02
C GLU A 533 0.87 17.96 -10.70
N ALA A 534 0.49 16.91 -11.44
CA ALA A 534 -0.80 16.83 -12.11
C ALA A 534 -1.99 16.90 -11.15
N LEU A 535 -1.90 16.20 -10.02
CA LEU A 535 -2.97 16.22 -9.02
C LEU A 535 -3.06 17.58 -8.33
N VAL A 536 -1.92 18.18 -7.96
CA VAL A 536 -1.89 19.52 -7.36
C VAL A 536 -2.46 20.57 -8.31
N ASP A 537 -2.09 20.53 -9.60
CA ASP A 537 -2.61 21.45 -10.61
C ASP A 537 -4.11 21.22 -10.87
N THR A 538 -4.55 19.96 -10.97
CA THR A 538 -5.97 19.61 -11.10
C THR A 538 -6.80 20.17 -9.94
N VAL A 539 -6.38 19.91 -8.71
CA VAL A 539 -7.08 20.40 -7.51
C VAL A 539 -7.04 21.93 -7.44
N GLY A 540 -5.91 22.54 -7.80
CA GLY A 540 -5.75 24.00 -7.83
C GLY A 540 -6.69 24.75 -8.78
N ARG A 541 -7.31 24.05 -9.73
CA ARG A 541 -8.26 24.62 -10.69
C ARG A 541 -9.70 24.72 -10.18
N GLY A 542 -10.01 24.12 -9.03
CA GLY A 542 -11.32 24.20 -8.39
C GLY A 542 -12.43 23.48 -9.17
N GLY A 543 -13.67 23.68 -8.73
CA GLY A 543 -14.84 22.96 -9.25
C GLY A 543 -15.02 21.59 -8.59
N ASP A 544 -15.21 20.57 -9.41
CA ASP A 544 -15.41 19.17 -9.01
C ASP A 544 -14.03 18.50 -8.82
N THR A 545 -13.34 18.87 -7.74
CA THR A 545 -11.88 18.64 -7.62
C THR A 545 -11.51 17.21 -7.24
N ASP A 546 -12.30 16.55 -6.39
CA ASP A 546 -12.14 15.14 -6.07
C ASP A 546 -12.32 14.26 -7.31
N THR A 547 -13.42 14.43 -8.06
CA THR A 547 -13.66 13.62 -9.26
C THR A 547 -12.58 13.82 -10.32
N ASN A 548 -12.23 15.07 -10.61
CA ASN A 548 -11.23 15.39 -11.63
C ASN A 548 -9.84 14.87 -11.24
N ALA A 549 -9.49 14.92 -9.95
CA ALA A 549 -8.23 14.43 -9.44
C ALA A 549 -8.22 12.89 -9.35
N ALA A 550 -9.32 12.24 -8.98
CA ALA A 550 -9.47 10.79 -8.96
C ALA A 550 -9.22 10.17 -10.35
N ILE A 551 -9.84 10.73 -11.39
CA ILE A 551 -9.69 10.27 -12.78
C ILE A 551 -8.26 10.52 -13.29
N THR A 552 -7.71 11.70 -13.02
CA THR A 552 -6.32 12.05 -13.37
C THR A 552 -5.33 11.10 -12.69
N GLY A 553 -5.52 10.88 -11.39
CA GLY A 553 -4.66 10.04 -10.57
C GLY A 553 -4.70 8.58 -11.02
N ALA A 554 -5.88 8.06 -11.38
CA ALA A 554 -6.01 6.74 -11.96
C ALA A 554 -5.17 6.57 -13.24
N LEU A 555 -5.31 7.52 -14.18
CA LEU A 555 -4.63 7.47 -15.48
C LEU A 555 -3.11 7.63 -15.34
N LEU A 556 -2.65 8.66 -14.62
CA LEU A 556 -1.22 8.92 -14.46
C LEU A 556 -0.55 7.90 -13.56
N GLY A 557 -1.28 7.37 -12.57
CA GLY A 557 -0.82 6.26 -11.74
C GLY A 557 -0.57 4.99 -12.55
N ALA A 558 -1.43 4.71 -13.54
CA ALA A 558 -1.24 3.60 -14.48
C ALA A 558 -0.02 3.80 -15.41
N VAL A 559 0.43 5.04 -15.63
CA VAL A 559 1.60 5.34 -16.47
C VAL A 559 2.88 5.31 -15.66
N TYR A 560 2.92 6.06 -14.55
CA TYR A 560 4.13 6.32 -13.76
C TYR A 560 4.35 5.32 -12.62
N GLY A 561 3.37 4.48 -12.30
CA GLY A 561 3.48 3.45 -11.27
C GLY A 561 3.39 3.97 -9.83
N ILE A 562 3.40 3.03 -8.88
CA ILE A 562 3.26 3.29 -7.44
C ILE A 562 4.31 4.27 -6.89
N ALA A 563 5.54 4.23 -7.42
CA ALA A 563 6.63 5.12 -6.98
C ALA A 563 6.33 6.61 -7.22
N ALA A 564 5.45 6.92 -8.19
CA ALA A 564 5.02 8.29 -8.47
C ALA A 564 3.97 8.82 -7.49
N VAL A 565 3.33 7.95 -6.69
CA VAL A 565 2.45 8.36 -5.60
C VAL A 565 3.32 8.66 -4.37
N PRO A 566 3.36 9.90 -3.88
CA PRO A 566 4.16 10.27 -2.72
C PRO A 566 3.92 9.35 -1.51
N ARG A 567 4.99 8.91 -0.87
CA ARG A 567 4.92 8.01 0.29
C ARG A 567 4.05 8.54 1.43
N ARG A 568 4.03 9.88 1.63
CA ARG A 568 3.17 10.55 2.60
C ARG A 568 1.68 10.36 2.29
N TRP A 569 1.29 10.36 1.02
CA TRP A 569 -0.08 10.05 0.59
C TRP A 569 -0.39 8.57 0.73
N GLN A 570 0.53 7.68 0.33
CA GLN A 570 0.38 6.24 0.55
C GLN A 570 0.17 5.91 2.04
N ARG A 571 0.93 6.56 2.94
CA ARG A 571 0.80 6.43 4.40
C ARG A 571 -0.59 6.83 4.88
N ALA A 572 -1.11 7.97 4.44
CA ALA A 572 -2.47 8.41 4.79
C ALA A 572 -3.52 7.40 4.29
N ILE A 573 -3.46 7.01 3.01
CA ILE A 573 -4.44 6.08 2.41
C ILE A 573 -4.39 4.70 3.11
N LEU A 574 -3.21 4.07 3.19
CA LEU A 574 -3.07 2.70 3.69
C LEU A 574 -3.28 2.55 5.20
N SER A 575 -3.44 3.67 5.91
CA SER A 575 -3.78 3.70 7.34
C SER A 575 -5.22 4.17 7.60
N CYS A 576 -5.99 4.44 6.55
CA CYS A 576 -7.32 5.05 6.66
C CYS A 576 -8.40 4.04 7.06
N ARG A 577 -8.85 4.16 8.31
CA ARG A 577 -9.98 3.44 8.86
C ARG A 577 -10.97 4.46 9.44
N PRO A 578 -11.95 4.93 8.66
CA PRO A 578 -12.98 5.87 9.13
C PRO A 578 -13.92 5.13 10.10
N LEU A 579 -13.46 4.99 11.34
CA LEU A 579 -14.11 4.27 12.41
C LEU A 579 -14.75 5.21 13.43
N ARG A 580 -15.87 4.77 13.99
CA ARG A 580 -16.42 5.36 15.19
C ARG A 580 -15.81 4.64 16.40
N LEU A 581 -15.05 5.36 17.22
CA LEU A 581 -14.40 4.80 18.41
C LEU A 581 -14.98 5.43 19.66
N GLU A 582 -15.31 4.62 20.65
CA GLU A 582 -15.87 5.08 21.92
C GLU A 582 -14.83 5.86 22.74
N GLY A 583 -15.20 7.02 23.30
CA GLY A 583 -14.29 7.81 24.12
C GLY A 583 -13.14 8.50 23.37
N LEU A 584 -13.17 8.52 22.03
CA LEU A 584 -12.21 9.25 21.17
C LEU A 584 -12.94 10.28 20.29
N PRO A 585 -12.23 11.30 19.76
CA PRO A 585 -12.79 12.21 18.77
C PRO A 585 -13.42 11.45 17.61
N GLN A 586 -14.63 11.86 17.22
CA GLN A 586 -15.42 11.12 16.26
C GLN A 586 -15.03 11.47 14.84
N VAL A 587 -14.73 10.45 14.03
CA VAL A 587 -14.73 10.58 12.57
C VAL A 587 -16.15 10.97 12.16
N VAL A 588 -16.28 12.09 11.44
CA VAL A 588 -17.60 12.66 11.06
C VAL A 588 -18.38 11.69 10.19
N HIS A 589 -17.69 11.07 9.23
CA HIS A 589 -18.25 10.17 8.25
C HIS A 589 -17.65 8.77 8.40
N PRO A 590 -18.04 7.98 9.42
CA PRO A 590 -17.55 6.62 9.55
C PRO A 590 -18.09 5.75 8.40
N ARG A 591 -17.28 4.85 7.87
CA ARG A 591 -17.65 4.02 6.71
C ARG A 591 -17.44 2.53 7.00
N PRO A 592 -18.32 1.64 6.53
CA PRO A 592 -18.11 0.19 6.62
C PRO A 592 -16.76 -0.24 6.02
N ARG A 593 -16.21 -1.35 6.55
CA ARG A 593 -14.90 -1.89 6.13
C ARG A 593 -14.74 -2.14 4.63
N ALA A 594 -15.83 -2.42 3.92
CA ALA A 594 -15.82 -2.59 2.47
C ALA A 594 -15.36 -1.33 1.70
N PHE A 595 -15.38 -0.16 2.34
CA PHE A 595 -14.97 1.10 1.72
C PHE A 595 -13.62 1.60 2.20
N TRP A 596 -12.95 0.87 3.09
CA TRP A 596 -11.61 1.25 3.54
C TRP A 596 -10.59 0.99 2.43
N PRO A 597 -9.64 1.91 2.21
CA PRO A 597 -8.61 1.75 1.17
C PRO A 597 -7.36 1.00 1.65
N VAL A 598 -7.37 0.45 2.87
CA VAL A 598 -6.20 -0.15 3.53
C VAL A 598 -5.57 -1.34 2.79
N ASP A 599 -6.33 -1.97 1.90
CA ASP A 599 -5.95 -3.14 1.10
C ASP A 599 -5.82 -2.83 -0.40
N ALA A 600 -5.77 -1.55 -0.79
CA ALA A 600 -5.69 -1.12 -2.19
C ALA A 600 -4.56 -1.80 -2.99
N LEU A 601 -3.36 -1.94 -2.40
CA LEU A 601 -2.23 -2.59 -3.07
C LEU A 601 -2.50 -4.04 -3.46
N MET A 602 -3.15 -4.77 -2.56
CA MET A 602 -3.52 -6.17 -2.78
C MET A 602 -4.72 -6.28 -3.72
N LEU A 603 -5.70 -5.37 -3.63
CA LEU A 603 -6.82 -5.33 -4.58
C LEU A 603 -6.31 -5.12 -6.02
N ALA A 604 -5.38 -4.19 -6.23
CA ALA A 604 -4.77 -3.95 -7.53
C ALA A 604 -4.05 -5.20 -8.07
N GLU A 605 -3.28 -5.89 -7.23
CA GLU A 605 -2.63 -7.16 -7.59
C GLU A 605 -3.66 -8.23 -8.00
N ARG A 606 -4.72 -8.38 -7.22
CA ARG A 606 -5.75 -9.40 -7.47
C ARG A 606 -6.59 -9.09 -8.71
N LEU A 607 -6.83 -7.82 -9.01
CA LEU A 607 -7.49 -7.40 -10.25
C LEU A 607 -6.67 -7.75 -11.49
N LEU A 608 -5.36 -7.53 -11.42
CA LEU A 608 -4.45 -7.86 -12.51
C LEU A 608 -4.32 -9.38 -12.71
N ALA A 609 -4.63 -10.14 -11.65
CA ALA A 609 -4.52 -11.58 -11.61
C ALA A 609 -5.75 -12.38 -12.01
N GLY A 610 -6.94 -11.83 -11.79
CA GLY A 610 -8.17 -12.38 -12.35
C GLY A 610 -8.09 -12.41 -13.85
#